data_AF-A0A4Q5R2P6-F1
#
_entry.id   AF-A0A4Q5R2P6-F1
#
_cell.length_a   1.000
_cell.length_b   1.000
_cell.length_c   1.000
_cell.angle_alpha   90.00
_cell.angle_beta   90.00
_cell.angle_gamma   90.00
#
_symmetry.space_group_name_H-M   'P 1'
#
loop_
_entity.id
_entity.type
_entity.pdbx_description
1 polymer ?
#
loop_
_entity_poly.entity_id
_entity_poly.type
_entity_poly.pdbx_seq_one_letter_code
_entity_poly.pdbx_strand_id
1 'polypeptide(L)'
;MKRTALLVLISMTFFLLPAAAQKKTISQLKAEIEKSTNSPLFVKDVLKKRFILDTVPIFSTTRFGGVRDSLAYSGKVGKVYGPYDNGRVLVQVLAKSMGSYNRLSQIFLDTTVYTRRIADSLAIT
;
A
#
# COMPACT_ATOMS: atom_id res chain seq x y z
N MET A 1 -44.55 -40.91 3.83
CA MET A 1 -43.29 -40.43 3.21
C MET A 1 -43.02 -38.92 3.38
N LYS A 2 -43.88 -38.13 4.03
CA LYS A 2 -43.68 -36.66 4.17
C LYS A 2 -42.86 -36.22 5.39
N ARG A 3 -42.76 -37.06 6.44
CA ARG A 3 -42.05 -36.72 7.70
C ARG A 3 -40.53 -36.93 7.63
N THR A 4 -40.06 -37.86 6.81
CA THR A 4 -38.63 -38.12 6.59
C THR A 4 -37.97 -37.04 5.73
N ALA A 5 -38.70 -36.46 4.77
CA ALA A 5 -38.22 -35.33 3.96
C ALA A 5 -38.01 -34.05 4.79
N LEU A 6 -38.82 -33.83 5.83
CA LEU A 6 -38.71 -32.67 6.71
C LEU A 6 -37.45 -32.71 7.60
N LEU A 7 -37.08 -33.91 8.08
CA LEU A 7 -35.87 -34.12 8.89
C LEU A 7 -34.58 -33.93 8.09
N VAL A 8 -34.57 -34.35 6.83
CA VAL A 8 -33.43 -34.12 5.91
C VAL A 8 -33.29 -32.64 5.55
N LEU A 9 -34.40 -31.91 5.41
CA LEU A 9 -34.37 -30.47 5.12
C LEU A 9 -33.79 -29.66 6.30
N ILE A 10 -34.09 -30.07 7.54
CA ILE A 10 -33.57 -29.41 8.75
C ILE A 10 -32.08 -29.71 8.95
N SER A 11 -31.60 -30.94 8.68
CA SER A 11 -30.17 -31.26 8.82
C SER A 11 -29.29 -30.52 7.80
N MET A 12 -29.84 -30.15 6.64
CA MET A 12 -29.11 -29.42 5.60
C MET A 12 -28.92 -27.93 5.92
N THR A 13 -29.70 -27.38 6.86
CA THR A 13 -29.59 -25.96 7.27
C THR A 13 -28.51 -25.69 8.34
N PHE A 14 -27.92 -26.72 8.93
CA PHE A 14 -26.95 -26.57 10.03
C PHE A 14 -25.49 -26.39 9.57
N PHE A 15 -25.20 -26.44 8.27
CA PHE A 15 -23.83 -26.35 7.75
C PHE A 15 -23.37 -24.94 7.35
N LEU A 16 -24.17 -23.91 7.64
CA LEU A 16 -23.80 -22.50 7.46
C LEU A 16 -23.25 -21.93 8.77
N LEU A 17 -22.20 -22.56 9.32
CA LEU A 17 -21.41 -21.89 10.35
C LEU A 17 -20.63 -20.75 9.66
N PRO A 18 -20.80 -19.48 10.07
CA PRO A 18 -19.95 -18.42 9.58
C PRO A 18 -18.52 -18.77 10.00
N ALA A 19 -17.63 -18.96 9.03
CA ALA A 19 -16.22 -19.17 9.27
C ALA A 19 -15.72 -18.02 10.14
N ALA A 20 -15.48 -18.28 11.42
CA ALA A 20 -15.00 -17.27 12.36
C ALA A 20 -13.68 -16.75 11.81
N ALA A 21 -13.68 -15.50 11.33
CA ALA A 21 -12.49 -14.85 10.83
C ALA A 21 -11.46 -14.81 11.96
N GLN A 22 -10.43 -15.67 11.85
CA GLN A 22 -9.39 -15.80 12.85
C GLN A 22 -8.75 -14.42 13.05
N LYS A 23 -8.87 -13.87 14.27
CA LYS A 23 -8.23 -12.59 14.63
C LYS A 23 -6.72 -12.81 14.67
N LYS A 24 -6.05 -12.62 13.53
CA LYS A 24 -4.59 -12.70 13.44
C LYS A 24 -3.95 -11.55 14.20
N THR A 25 -2.88 -11.86 14.92
CA THR A 25 -2.05 -10.86 15.59
C THR A 25 -1.29 -10.01 14.55
N ILE A 26 -0.85 -8.81 14.95
CA ILE A 26 -0.06 -7.94 14.06
C ILE A 26 1.20 -8.65 13.56
N SER A 27 1.88 -9.41 14.42
CA SER A 27 3.07 -10.18 14.05
C SER A 27 2.78 -11.25 12.99
N GLN A 28 1.66 -11.96 13.11
CA GLN A 28 1.22 -12.94 12.10
C GLN A 28 0.87 -12.27 10.77
N LEU A 29 0.15 -11.13 10.82
CA LEU A 29 -0.18 -10.37 9.62
C LEU A 29 1.08 -9.92 8.87
N LYS A 30 2.08 -9.40 9.59
CA LYS A 30 3.35 -9.00 8.98
C LYS A 30 4.03 -10.18 8.28
N ALA A 31 4.15 -11.31 8.98
CA ALA A 31 4.80 -12.50 8.43
C ALA A 31 4.09 -13.06 7.19
N GLU A 32 2.75 -13.03 7.15
CA GLU A 32 1.99 -13.50 5.99
C GLU A 32 2.09 -12.55 4.80
N ILE A 33 2.04 -11.24 5.05
CA ILE A 33 2.22 -10.23 4.00
C ILE A 33 3.63 -10.34 3.40
N GLU A 34 4.66 -10.52 4.23
CA GLU A 34 6.05 -10.71 3.77
C GLU A 34 6.23 -12.00 2.95
N LYS A 35 5.52 -13.08 3.29
CA LYS A 35 5.59 -14.36 2.57
C LYS A 35 4.73 -14.41 1.31
N SER A 36 3.77 -13.51 1.18
CA SER A 36 2.85 -13.51 0.05
C SER A 36 3.56 -13.14 -1.26
N THR A 37 3.25 -13.86 -2.32
CA THR A 37 3.78 -13.58 -3.68
C THR A 37 3.34 -12.21 -4.18
N ASN A 38 2.11 -11.81 -3.86
CA ASN A 38 1.55 -10.50 -4.20
C ASN A 38 0.87 -9.91 -2.97
N SER A 39 1.63 -9.11 -2.23
CA SER A 39 1.19 -8.55 -0.96
C SER A 39 -0.02 -7.61 -1.07
N PRO A 40 -0.11 -6.70 -2.07
CA PRO A 40 -1.32 -5.90 -2.27
C PRO A 40 -2.58 -6.75 -2.50
N LEU A 41 -2.48 -7.76 -3.36
CA LEU A 41 -3.61 -8.66 -3.65
C LEU A 41 -3.99 -9.49 -2.42
N PHE A 42 -3.01 -9.98 -1.67
CA PHE A 42 -3.25 -10.71 -0.42
C PHE A 42 -4.01 -9.86 0.62
N VAL A 43 -3.61 -8.60 0.80
CA VAL A 43 -4.29 -7.69 1.74
C VAL A 43 -5.74 -7.43 1.31
N LYS A 44 -5.97 -7.26 0.00
CA LYS A 44 -7.30 -7.04 -0.57
C LYS A 44 -8.20 -8.27 -0.44
N ASP A 45 -7.72 -9.42 -0.89
CA ASP A 45 -8.56 -10.58 -1.17
C ASP A 45 -8.61 -11.58 -0.01
N VAL A 46 -7.54 -11.69 0.77
CA VAL A 46 -7.48 -12.61 1.91
C VAL A 46 -7.77 -11.88 3.21
N LEU A 47 -7.06 -10.78 3.48
CA LEU A 47 -7.24 -10.04 4.74
C LEU A 47 -8.48 -9.13 4.72
N LYS A 48 -9.02 -8.83 3.53
CA LYS A 48 -10.15 -7.91 3.32
C LYS A 48 -9.93 -6.55 4.04
N LYS A 49 -8.69 -6.04 4.01
CA LYS A 49 -8.31 -4.76 4.63
C LYS A 49 -8.08 -3.67 3.59
N ARG A 50 -8.24 -2.41 4.03
CA ARG A 50 -7.88 -1.25 3.21
C ARG A 50 -6.36 -1.21 3.04
N PHE A 51 -5.91 -0.94 1.83
CA PHE A 51 -4.51 -0.71 1.51
C PHE A 51 -4.40 0.43 0.49
N ILE A 52 -3.24 1.08 0.46
CA ILE A 52 -2.92 2.16 -0.47
C ILE A 52 -1.58 1.79 -1.11
N LEU A 53 -1.50 1.94 -2.43
CA LEU A 53 -0.26 1.89 -3.18
C LEU A 53 0.12 3.30 -3.55
N ASP A 54 1.34 3.69 -3.18
CA ASP A 54 1.84 5.04 -3.37
C ASP A 54 3.32 4.98 -3.74
N THR A 55 3.74 5.94 -4.58
CA THR A 55 5.13 6.10 -4.98
C THR A 55 5.70 7.26 -4.19
N VAL A 56 6.71 7.00 -3.36
CA VAL A 56 7.31 8.03 -2.51
C VAL A 56 8.58 8.56 -3.17
N PRO A 57 8.59 9.81 -3.66
CA PRO A 57 9.82 10.45 -4.12
C PRO A 57 10.69 10.81 -2.92
N ILE A 58 11.99 10.51 -3.02
CA ILE A 58 12.97 10.80 -1.97
C ILE A 58 13.74 12.05 -2.39
N PHE A 59 13.46 13.18 -1.73
CA PHE A 59 14.08 14.47 -2.04
C PHE A 59 15.41 14.69 -1.32
N SER A 60 15.62 14.04 -0.16
CA SER A 60 16.85 14.14 0.62
C SER A 60 17.15 12.83 1.31
N THR A 61 18.43 12.46 1.34
CA THR A 61 18.93 11.26 2.03
C THR A 61 19.39 11.55 3.46
N THR A 62 19.50 12.84 3.82
CA THR A 62 19.99 13.30 5.14
C THR A 62 18.88 13.86 6.01
N ARG A 63 17.78 14.34 5.42
CA ARG A 63 16.62 14.89 6.13
C ARG A 63 15.35 14.35 5.51
N PHE A 64 14.77 13.33 6.12
CA PHE A 64 13.50 12.75 5.67
C PHE A 64 12.31 13.59 6.15
N GLY A 65 11.32 13.78 5.27
CA GLY A 65 10.09 14.51 5.60
C GLY A 65 9.13 13.72 6.51
N GLY A 66 9.37 12.42 6.70
CA GLY A 66 8.59 11.58 7.60
C GLY A 66 8.91 10.09 7.48
N VAL A 67 8.13 9.26 8.17
CA VAL A 67 8.34 7.80 8.25
C VAL A 67 8.28 7.14 6.87
N ARG A 68 7.37 7.58 5.98
CA ARG A 68 7.23 7.01 4.63
C ARG A 68 8.48 7.23 3.79
N ASP A 69 9.01 8.46 3.80
CA ASP A 69 10.23 8.86 3.08
C ASP A 69 11.46 8.10 3.62
N SER A 70 11.60 8.06 4.95
CA SER A 70 12.67 7.31 5.60
C SER A 70 12.62 5.80 5.28
N LEU A 71 11.43 5.19 5.28
CA LEU A 71 11.27 3.77 4.94
C LEU A 71 11.46 3.51 3.44
N ALA A 72 11.02 4.42 2.57
CA ALA A 72 11.26 4.31 1.13
C ALA A 72 12.77 4.32 0.84
N TYR A 73 13.54 5.16 1.55
CA TYR A 73 14.99 5.21 1.37
C TYR A 73 15.74 4.06 2.07
N SER A 74 15.50 3.81 3.36
CA SER A 74 16.30 2.87 4.17
C SER A 74 15.70 1.46 4.29
N GLY A 75 14.42 1.28 4.01
CA GLY A 75 13.70 0.02 4.19
C GLY A 75 14.14 -1.09 3.23
N LYS A 76 13.96 -2.36 3.60
CA LYS A 76 14.23 -3.50 2.72
C LYS A 76 13.00 -3.79 1.87
N VAL A 77 13.22 -4.04 0.57
CA VAL A 77 12.17 -4.49 -0.34
C VAL A 77 11.58 -5.81 0.18
N GLY A 78 10.26 -5.95 0.09
CA GLY A 78 9.49 -7.10 0.57
C GLY A 78 9.18 -7.09 2.07
N LYS A 79 9.91 -6.32 2.88
CA LYS A 79 9.73 -6.29 4.35
C LYS A 79 8.58 -5.39 4.78
N VAL A 80 7.84 -5.81 5.81
CA VAL A 80 6.70 -5.07 6.38
C VAL A 80 7.10 -4.40 7.70
N TYR A 81 6.83 -3.09 7.78
CA TYR A 81 7.17 -2.19 8.88
C TYR A 81 5.92 -1.71 9.62
N GLY A 82 6.14 -1.16 10.81
CA GLY A 82 5.09 -0.74 11.74
C GLY A 82 4.82 -1.77 12.85
N PRO A 83 3.70 -1.61 13.58
CA PRO A 83 2.59 -0.74 13.22
C PRO A 83 2.84 0.75 13.47
N TYR A 84 2.31 1.58 12.57
CA TYR A 84 2.28 3.04 12.67
C TYR A 84 0.84 3.51 12.89
N ASP A 85 0.68 4.81 13.16
CA ASP A 85 -0.63 5.43 13.36
C ASP A 85 -1.47 4.69 14.42
N ASN A 86 -0.90 4.55 15.63
CA ASN A 86 -1.53 3.89 16.78
C ASN A 86 -1.99 2.45 16.52
N GLY A 87 -1.24 1.67 15.73
CA GLY A 87 -1.61 0.27 15.46
C GLY A 87 -2.34 0.03 14.15
N ARG A 88 -2.71 1.11 13.42
CA ARG A 88 -3.64 1.01 12.29
C ARG A 88 -2.99 0.73 10.95
N VAL A 89 -1.70 1.05 10.79
CA VAL A 89 -1.04 1.03 9.48
C VAL A 89 0.21 0.15 9.51
N LEU A 90 0.30 -0.76 8.53
CA LEU A 90 1.52 -1.48 8.18
C LEU A 90 2.00 -0.97 6.82
N VAL A 91 3.32 -0.87 6.64
CA VAL A 91 3.92 -0.35 5.41
C VAL A 91 4.89 -1.37 4.86
N GLN A 92 4.81 -1.68 3.57
CA GLN A 92 5.73 -2.58 2.90
C GLN A 92 6.41 -1.86 1.73
N VAL A 93 7.72 -2.02 1.60
CA VAL A 93 8.44 -1.51 0.43
C VAL A 93 8.33 -2.55 -0.67
N LEU A 94 7.56 -2.27 -1.72
CA LEU A 94 7.32 -3.25 -2.80
C LEU A 94 8.43 -3.29 -3.83
N ALA A 95 9.02 -2.13 -4.14
CA ALA A 95 10.12 -2.01 -5.07
C ALA A 95 10.91 -0.74 -4.74
N LYS A 96 12.16 -0.70 -5.18
CA LYS A 96 12.96 0.51 -5.23
C LYS A 96 13.49 0.68 -6.64
N SER A 97 13.33 1.87 -7.18
CA SER A 97 13.97 2.26 -8.42
C SER A 97 14.95 3.37 -8.09
N MET A 98 16.22 3.17 -8.44
CA MET A 98 17.21 4.25 -8.40
C MET A 98 17.13 4.98 -9.73
N GLY A 99 16.29 6.02 -9.79
CA GLY A 99 16.41 7.01 -10.84
C GLY A 99 17.73 7.77 -10.62
N SER A 100 18.61 7.79 -11.61
CA SER A 100 19.70 8.77 -11.65
C SER A 100 19.08 10.14 -11.90
N TYR A 101 18.48 10.75 -10.87
CA TYR A 101 18.19 12.18 -10.86
C TYR A 101 19.52 12.91 -10.65
N ASN A 102 20.40 12.79 -11.66
CA ASN A 102 21.67 13.46 -11.73
C ASN A 102 21.38 14.95 -11.77
N ARG A 103 21.54 15.59 -10.60
CA ARG A 103 21.53 17.04 -10.40
C ARG A 103 20.14 17.68 -10.54
N LEU A 104 19.89 18.64 -9.66
CA LEU A 104 18.86 19.68 -9.79
C LEU A 104 19.16 20.55 -11.03
N SER A 105 19.07 19.96 -12.21
CA SER A 105 19.10 20.63 -13.50
C SER A 105 18.33 19.78 -14.51
N GLN A 106 17.19 19.26 -14.09
CA GLN A 106 16.11 18.98 -15.02
C GLN A 106 15.16 20.18 -14.89
N ILE A 107 15.33 21.14 -15.78
CA ILE A 107 14.24 22.04 -16.13
C ILE A 107 13.15 21.11 -16.64
N PHE A 108 12.19 20.76 -15.78
CA PHE A 108 10.86 20.44 -16.29
C PHE A 108 10.32 21.77 -16.82
N LEU A 109 10.39 21.95 -18.13
CA LEU A 109 9.39 22.76 -18.82
C LEU A 109 8.08 21.98 -18.70
N ASP A 110 7.51 21.92 -17.51
CA ASP A 110 6.12 21.53 -17.37
C ASP A 110 5.52 22.12 -16.09
N THR A 111 4.74 23.17 -16.32
CA THR A 111 3.86 23.88 -15.38
C THR A 111 4.50 24.80 -14.32
N THR A 112 5.36 25.71 -14.76
CA THR A 112 5.30 27.06 -14.18
C THR A 112 4.21 27.82 -14.92
N VAL A 113 3.10 28.12 -14.22
CA VAL A 113 2.15 29.13 -14.70
C VAL A 113 2.88 30.47 -14.61
N TYR A 114 3.63 30.82 -15.64
CA TYR A 114 4.13 32.17 -15.79
C TYR A 114 2.94 33.09 -16.00
N THR A 115 2.85 34.16 -15.22
CA THR A 115 1.96 35.27 -15.56
C THR A 115 2.30 35.75 -16.97
N ARG A 116 1.31 36.07 -17.80
CA ARG A 116 1.42 36.47 -19.22
C ARG A 116 2.65 37.35 -19.52
N ARG A 117 2.93 38.32 -18.64
CA ARG A 117 4.05 39.26 -18.75
C ARG A 117 5.44 38.60 -18.86
N ILE A 118 5.66 37.49 -18.16
CA ILE A 118 6.95 36.78 -18.16
C ILE A 118 7.08 35.93 -19.42
N ALA A 119 5.99 35.30 -19.88
CA ALA A 119 5.99 34.55 -21.13
C ALA A 119 6.30 35.45 -22.34
N ASP A 120 5.70 36.64 -22.39
CA ASP A 120 5.93 37.61 -23.46
C ASP A 120 7.40 38.13 -23.47
N SER A 121 8.06 38.19 -22.31
CA SER A 121 9.46 38.63 -22.20
C SER A 121 10.47 37.61 -22.74
N LEU A 122 10.12 36.32 -22.72
CA LEU A 122 11.00 35.23 -23.16
C LEU A 122 10.87 34.95 -24.67
N ALA A 123 9.79 35.39 -25.31
CA ALA A 123 9.51 35.13 -26.73
C ALA A 123 10.20 36.10 -27.71
N ILE A 124 10.85 37.16 -27.21
CA ILE A 124 11.48 38.21 -28.04
C ILE A 124 13.01 38.05 -28.12
N THR A 125 13.57 36.94 -27.62
CA THR A 125 14.99 36.59 -27.84
C THR A 125 15.12 35.63 -29.01
#